data_AF-A0A7W8K128-F1
#
_entry.id   AF-A0A7W8K128-F1
#
_cell.length_a   1.000
_cell.length_b   1.000
_cell.length_c   1.000
_cell.angle_alpha   90.00
_cell.angle_beta   90.00
_cell.angle_gamma   90.00
#
_symmetry.space_group_name_H-M   'P 1'
#
loop_
_entity.id
_entity.type
_entity.pdbx_description
1 polymer ?
#
loop_
_entity_poly.entity_id
_entity_poly.type
_entity_poly.pdbx_seq_one_letter_code
_entity_poly.pdbx_strand_id
1 'polypeptide(L)'
;MCKLSKMALAISAAAFLSMSGMAQATPITINGVTFESGATLVIGTLFEGEVSSGYTAPITAAGQELGGVGIVDAIKDKNGVTIWSSGDNGTELTFRFGGFIAEAPTGAGPININFSGGIVDFFTGFGATKDFAAPNVATALLTASNGTPFLNLVGGSTGVFCPLAGVNCTLQSSVLSGTLQSIGSGVGNGFLDVTAGPGAANAAFDTNSLPGGHDLALSSSFDSLSANGGFAVSGSLALKRADIPEPSTIALLGLGLLAAGASSRRRRAA
;
A
#
# COMPACT_ATOMS: atom_id res chain seq x y z
N MET A 1 62.40 -36.84 25.06
CA MET A 1 61.94 -36.82 23.66
C MET A 1 60.56 -37.49 23.58
N CYS A 2 59.71 -37.00 22.65
CA CYS A 2 58.41 -37.52 22.21
C CYS A 2 57.10 -37.11 22.94
N LYS A 3 56.48 -36.07 22.34
CA LYS A 3 55.08 -35.97 21.87
C LYS A 3 53.93 -36.17 22.88
N LEU A 4 53.44 -35.05 23.44
CA LEU A 4 52.00 -34.83 23.60
C LEU A 4 51.50 -34.04 22.38
N SER A 5 51.02 -34.75 21.37
CA SER A 5 50.18 -34.18 20.30
C SER A 5 48.77 -34.72 20.47
N LYS A 6 47.78 -33.87 20.19
CA LYS A 6 46.32 -34.13 20.11
C LYS A 6 45.52 -33.80 21.38
N MET A 7 45.49 -32.54 21.78
CA MET A 7 44.38 -32.03 22.61
C MET A 7 44.22 -30.51 22.46
N ALA A 8 43.96 -30.03 21.24
CA ALA A 8 43.61 -28.61 21.02
C ALA A 8 42.86 -28.41 19.68
N LEU A 9 41.98 -29.35 19.31
CA LEU A 9 41.15 -29.22 18.11
C LEU A 9 39.71 -29.66 18.39
N ALA A 10 39.10 -29.02 19.37
CA ALA A 10 37.66 -28.95 19.58
C ALA A 10 37.44 -27.68 20.41
N ILE A 11 36.32 -26.97 20.24
CA ILE A 11 35.99 -25.66 20.85
C ILE A 11 36.35 -24.43 19.98
N SER A 12 36.09 -24.48 18.66
CA SER A 12 35.85 -23.23 17.91
C SER A 12 34.76 -23.30 16.84
N ALA A 13 34.12 -24.45 16.63
CA ALA A 13 33.09 -24.61 15.59
C ALA A 13 31.64 -24.57 16.11
N ALA A 14 31.42 -24.37 17.42
CA ALA A 14 30.09 -24.51 18.04
C ALA A 14 29.37 -23.19 18.38
N ALA A 15 29.96 -22.02 18.09
CA ALA A 15 29.38 -20.73 18.50
C ALA A 15 28.76 -19.88 17.36
N PHE A 16 28.73 -20.40 16.13
CA PHE A 16 28.20 -19.64 14.97
C PHE A 16 26.93 -20.24 14.34
N LEU A 17 26.36 -21.30 14.92
CA LEU A 17 25.20 -22.02 14.35
C LEU A 17 23.84 -21.65 14.96
N SER A 18 23.75 -20.63 15.82
CA SER A 18 22.50 -20.34 16.56
C SER A 18 21.88 -18.97 16.31
N MET A 19 22.31 -18.19 15.30
CA MET A 19 21.68 -16.89 15.00
C MET A 19 21.47 -16.65 13.51
N SER A 20 21.04 -17.66 12.75
CA SER A 20 20.22 -17.42 11.56
C SER A 20 18.80 -17.06 12.01
N GLY A 21 18.68 -16.02 12.84
CA GLY A 21 17.40 -15.35 13.04
C GLY A 21 17.08 -14.69 11.72
N MET A 22 16.12 -15.24 10.98
CA MET A 22 15.50 -14.53 9.87
C MET A 22 15.07 -13.17 10.42
N ALA A 23 15.60 -12.07 9.86
CA ALA A 23 15.14 -10.73 10.19
C ALA A 23 13.64 -10.68 9.88
N GLN A 24 12.82 -10.86 10.91
CA GLN A 24 11.39 -10.63 10.85
C GLN A 24 11.22 -9.12 10.84
N ALA A 25 10.49 -8.60 9.85
CA ALA A 25 10.15 -7.18 9.80
C ALA A 25 9.48 -6.83 11.14
N THR A 26 10.06 -5.92 11.92
CA THR A 26 9.48 -5.56 13.22
C THR A 26 8.26 -4.67 12.96
N PRO A 27 7.04 -5.06 13.39
CA PRO A 27 5.86 -4.23 13.23
C PRO A 27 6.06 -2.89 13.94
N ILE A 28 5.60 -1.82 13.31
CA ILE A 28 5.58 -0.47 13.86
C ILE A 28 4.14 -0.01 14.03
N THR A 29 3.87 0.76 15.08
CA THR A 29 2.55 1.34 15.33
C THR A 29 2.65 2.86 15.28
N ILE A 30 1.89 3.48 14.38
CA ILE A 30 1.79 4.94 14.24
C ILE A 30 0.31 5.29 14.35
N ASN A 31 -0.04 6.23 15.23
CA ASN A 31 -1.43 6.64 15.47
C ASN A 31 -2.38 5.44 15.62
N GLY A 32 -1.97 4.42 16.39
CA GLY A 32 -2.79 3.22 16.66
C GLY A 32 -2.92 2.22 15.50
N VAL A 33 -2.40 2.53 14.31
CA VAL A 33 -2.32 1.61 13.17
C VAL A 33 -1.00 0.86 13.20
N THR A 34 -1.08 -0.48 13.25
CA THR A 34 0.10 -1.36 13.25
C THR A 34 0.34 -1.95 11.87
N PHE A 35 1.56 -1.84 11.36
CA PHE A 35 1.95 -2.36 10.05
C PHE A 35 3.44 -2.72 10.03
N GLU A 36 3.86 -3.47 9.02
CA GLU A 36 5.25 -3.85 8.81
C GLU A 36 5.68 -3.67 7.36
N SER A 37 6.96 -3.95 7.07
CA SER A 37 7.45 -4.04 5.70
C SER A 37 6.77 -5.19 4.96
N GLY A 38 6.43 -5.00 3.68
CA GLY A 38 5.71 -6.01 2.90
C GLY A 38 4.23 -6.16 3.23
N ALA A 39 3.70 -5.35 4.16
CA ALA A 39 2.31 -5.43 4.56
C ALA A 39 1.34 -5.07 3.41
N THR A 40 0.14 -5.65 3.48
CA THR A 40 -0.97 -5.37 2.56
C THR A 40 -2.12 -4.74 3.33
N LEU A 41 -2.53 -3.54 2.95
CA LEU A 41 -3.77 -2.92 3.41
C LEU A 41 -4.92 -3.54 2.61
N VAL A 42 -5.90 -4.10 3.31
CA VAL A 42 -7.07 -4.76 2.74
C VAL A 42 -8.29 -3.89 3.01
N ILE A 43 -8.95 -3.49 1.92
CA ILE A 43 -10.15 -2.68 1.90
C ILE A 43 -11.25 -3.54 1.28
N GLY A 44 -12.24 -3.93 2.05
CA GLY A 44 -13.43 -4.64 1.58
C GLY A 44 -14.59 -3.71 1.24
N THR A 45 -14.53 -2.44 1.68
CA THR A 45 -15.52 -1.42 1.38
C THR A 45 -14.87 -0.18 0.76
N LEU A 46 -15.08 -0.03 -0.54
CA LEU A 46 -14.70 1.12 -1.36
C LEU A 46 -15.96 1.62 -2.06
N PHE A 47 -16.19 2.94 -2.05
CA PHE A 47 -17.27 3.58 -2.80
C PHE A 47 -16.68 4.62 -3.76
N GLU A 48 -17.11 4.60 -5.02
CA GLU A 48 -16.52 5.43 -6.05
C GLU A 48 -17.53 5.88 -7.11
N GLY A 49 -17.18 6.95 -7.81
CA GLY A 49 -17.98 7.51 -8.88
C GLY A 49 -17.35 8.73 -9.52
N GLU A 50 -18.04 9.29 -10.48
CA GLU A 50 -17.61 10.48 -11.21
C GLU A 50 -17.87 11.75 -10.38
N VAL A 51 -16.84 12.56 -10.18
CA VAL A 51 -16.86 13.66 -9.21
C VAL A 51 -17.88 14.75 -9.58
N SER A 52 -18.02 15.13 -10.85
CA SER A 52 -18.92 16.22 -11.26
C SER A 52 -20.41 15.86 -11.16
N SER A 53 -20.74 14.56 -11.16
CA SER A 53 -22.06 13.99 -10.89
C SER A 53 -22.37 13.88 -9.40
N GLY A 54 -21.47 14.33 -8.53
CA GLY A 54 -21.55 14.09 -7.10
C GLY A 54 -21.43 12.59 -6.77
N TYR A 55 -20.57 11.86 -7.51
CA TYR A 55 -20.28 10.43 -7.33
C TYR A 55 -21.43 9.48 -7.67
N THR A 56 -22.52 9.98 -8.24
CA THR A 56 -23.75 9.20 -8.52
C THR A 56 -23.75 8.52 -9.89
N ALA A 57 -22.86 8.94 -10.80
CA ALA A 57 -22.69 8.35 -12.11
C ALA A 57 -21.30 7.68 -12.26
N PRO A 58 -21.17 6.62 -13.07
CA PRO A 58 -19.89 6.00 -13.37
C PRO A 58 -19.10 6.82 -14.42
N ILE A 59 -17.80 6.50 -14.54
CA ILE A 59 -16.93 7.05 -15.58
C ILE A 59 -17.33 6.46 -16.94
N THR A 60 -17.68 7.33 -17.87
CA THR A 60 -18.25 6.99 -19.18
C THR A 60 -17.60 7.72 -20.34
N ALA A 61 -16.79 8.75 -20.08
CA ALA A 61 -16.12 9.56 -21.11
C ALA A 61 -14.75 10.06 -20.66
N ALA A 62 -13.93 10.44 -21.64
CA ALA A 62 -12.65 11.10 -21.39
C ALA A 62 -12.84 12.44 -20.66
N GLY A 63 -11.89 12.79 -19.79
CA GLY A 63 -11.87 14.04 -19.03
C GLY A 63 -12.73 14.03 -17.77
N GLN A 64 -13.50 12.97 -17.53
CA GLN A 64 -14.20 12.77 -16.26
C GLN A 64 -13.22 12.42 -15.15
N GLU A 65 -13.53 12.88 -13.93
CA GLU A 65 -12.71 12.63 -12.76
C GLU A 65 -13.31 11.50 -11.93
N LEU A 66 -12.51 10.48 -11.64
CA LEU A 66 -12.83 9.41 -10.69
C LEU A 66 -12.39 9.84 -9.29
N GLY A 67 -13.29 9.65 -8.32
CA GLY A 67 -12.99 9.81 -6.91
C GLY A 67 -13.89 8.94 -6.04
N GLY A 68 -13.62 8.95 -4.74
CA GLY A 68 -14.34 8.12 -3.80
C GLY A 68 -13.74 8.07 -2.41
N VAL A 69 -14.24 7.14 -1.61
CA VAL A 69 -13.88 6.93 -0.21
C VAL A 69 -13.88 5.45 0.16
N GLY A 70 -13.21 5.11 1.26
CA GLY A 70 -13.28 3.79 1.82
C GLY A 70 -12.65 3.68 3.20
N ILE A 71 -12.59 2.45 3.69
CA ILE A 71 -12.05 2.09 5.00
C ILE A 71 -11.12 0.89 4.87
N VAL A 72 -9.99 0.92 5.58
CA VAL A 72 -9.10 -0.23 5.69
C VAL A 72 -9.66 -1.18 6.74
N ASP A 73 -10.10 -2.37 6.32
CA ASP A 73 -10.65 -3.38 7.21
C ASP A 73 -9.56 -4.08 8.01
N ALA A 74 -8.42 -4.34 7.35
CA ALA A 74 -7.31 -5.06 7.94
C ALA A 74 -5.98 -4.70 7.28
N ILE A 75 -4.91 -4.84 8.04
CA ILE A 75 -3.54 -4.87 7.53
C ILE A 75 -3.00 -6.27 7.77
N LYS A 76 -2.51 -6.89 6.71
CA LYS A 76 -1.91 -8.22 6.74
C LYS A 76 -0.40 -8.12 6.58
N ASP A 77 0.32 -8.96 7.30
CA ASP A 77 1.75 -9.19 7.11
C ASP A 77 2.04 -9.78 5.71
N LYS A 78 3.32 -9.93 5.37
CA LYS A 78 3.73 -10.52 4.08
C LYS A 78 3.29 -11.97 3.87
N ASN A 79 2.92 -12.67 4.94
CA ASN A 79 2.44 -14.06 4.92
C ASN A 79 0.90 -14.14 4.87
N GLY A 80 0.20 -12.99 4.86
CA GLY A 80 -1.25 -12.91 4.84
C GLY A 80 -1.93 -13.01 6.21
N VAL A 81 -1.17 -12.94 7.31
CA VAL A 81 -1.68 -12.91 8.69
C VAL A 81 -2.11 -11.50 9.04
N THR A 82 -3.33 -11.33 9.53
CA THR A 82 -3.82 -10.03 10.01
C THR A 82 -3.04 -9.58 11.26
N ILE A 83 -2.40 -8.41 11.17
CA ILE A 83 -1.62 -7.78 12.25
C ILE A 83 -2.28 -6.51 12.81
N TRP A 84 -3.29 -6.01 12.12
CA TRP A 84 -4.17 -4.93 12.57
C TRP A 84 -5.52 -5.08 11.88
N SER A 85 -6.60 -4.83 12.61
CA SER A 85 -7.97 -4.76 12.10
C SER A 85 -8.58 -3.40 12.43
N SER A 86 -9.54 -2.94 11.62
CA SER A 86 -10.27 -1.71 11.94
C SER A 86 -10.88 -1.78 13.33
N GLY A 87 -10.59 -0.77 14.15
CA GLY A 87 -10.97 -0.68 15.54
C GLY A 87 -9.90 -1.09 16.55
N ASP A 88 -8.83 -1.75 16.12
CA ASP A 88 -7.68 -2.04 16.97
C ASP A 88 -7.06 -0.75 17.50
N ASN A 89 -6.63 -0.78 18.76
CA ASN A 89 -6.13 0.39 19.50
C ASN A 89 -7.13 1.58 19.49
N GLY A 90 -8.44 1.30 19.37
CA GLY A 90 -9.47 2.34 19.30
C GLY A 90 -9.41 3.21 18.04
N THR A 91 -8.73 2.74 17.00
CA THR A 91 -8.44 3.49 15.77
C THR A 91 -9.22 2.94 14.60
N GLU A 92 -9.69 3.82 13.72
CA GLU A 92 -10.14 3.47 12.37
C GLU A 92 -9.24 4.15 11.34
N LEU A 93 -9.01 3.50 10.20
CA LEU A 93 -8.21 4.05 9.11
C LEU A 93 -9.09 4.18 7.86
N THR A 94 -9.48 5.41 7.56
CA THR A 94 -10.28 5.77 6.39
C THR A 94 -9.41 6.41 5.32
N PHE A 95 -9.93 6.49 4.10
CA PHE A 95 -9.30 7.24 3.04
C PHE A 95 -10.31 7.87 2.10
N ARG A 96 -9.85 8.90 1.40
CA ARG A 96 -10.51 9.47 0.24
C ARG A 96 -9.53 9.52 -0.93
N PHE A 97 -10.05 9.50 -2.13
CA PHE A 97 -9.25 9.67 -3.33
C PHE A 97 -10.00 10.49 -4.38
N GLY A 98 -9.24 11.09 -5.29
CA GLY A 98 -9.75 11.93 -6.36
C GLY A 98 -8.64 12.35 -7.31
N GLY A 99 -8.95 13.21 -8.27
CA GLY A 99 -8.00 13.73 -9.24
C GLY A 99 -7.51 12.70 -10.27
N PHE A 100 -8.15 11.54 -10.37
CA PHE A 100 -7.88 10.56 -11.41
C PHE A 100 -8.68 10.93 -12.66
N ILE A 101 -8.01 11.48 -13.67
CA ILE A 101 -8.66 11.96 -14.89
C ILE A 101 -8.67 10.86 -15.95
N ALA A 102 -9.87 10.49 -16.39
CA ALA A 102 -10.09 9.41 -17.34
C ALA A 102 -9.64 9.76 -18.75
N GLU A 103 -8.95 8.83 -19.40
CA GLU A 103 -8.81 8.79 -20.85
C GLU A 103 -10.11 8.30 -21.50
N ALA A 104 -10.18 8.41 -22.83
CA ALA A 104 -11.29 7.84 -23.58
C ALA A 104 -11.39 6.33 -23.32
N PRO A 105 -12.56 5.82 -22.88
CA PRO A 105 -12.77 4.38 -22.75
C PRO A 105 -12.55 3.69 -24.11
N THR A 106 -11.85 2.55 -24.10
CA THR A 106 -11.51 1.81 -25.31
C THR A 106 -11.93 0.35 -25.23
N GLY A 107 -12.22 -0.23 -26.39
CA GLY A 107 -12.66 -1.63 -26.51
C GLY A 107 -14.18 -1.78 -26.59
N ALA A 108 -14.61 -2.82 -27.29
CA ALA A 108 -16.00 -3.30 -27.29
C ALA A 108 -16.20 -4.44 -26.26
N GLY A 109 -15.16 -4.70 -25.44
CA GLY A 109 -15.05 -5.75 -24.44
C GLY A 109 -13.60 -6.26 -24.31
N PRO A 110 -13.09 -6.53 -23.09
CA PRO A 110 -13.34 -5.71 -21.91
C PRO A 110 -13.12 -4.22 -22.19
N ILE A 111 -13.84 -3.32 -21.51
CA ILE A 111 -13.73 -1.87 -21.74
C ILE A 111 -12.64 -1.32 -20.83
N ASN A 112 -11.56 -0.84 -21.42
CA ASN A 112 -10.40 -0.33 -20.68
C ASN A 112 -10.51 1.19 -20.52
N ILE A 113 -10.21 1.67 -19.32
CA ILE A 113 -10.14 3.08 -18.99
C ILE A 113 -8.81 3.30 -18.29
N ASN A 114 -7.95 4.13 -18.89
CA ASN A 114 -6.74 4.57 -18.22
C ASN A 114 -7.02 5.91 -17.55
N PHE A 115 -6.29 6.20 -16.47
CA PHE A 115 -6.39 7.47 -15.76
C PHE A 115 -5.01 8.06 -15.54
N SER A 116 -4.96 9.38 -15.48
CA SER A 116 -3.78 10.16 -15.11
C SER A 116 -4.02 10.94 -13.82
N GLY A 117 -2.95 11.34 -13.14
CA GLY A 117 -3.03 12.07 -11.88
C GLY A 117 -3.38 11.16 -10.70
N GLY A 118 -4.28 11.62 -9.83
CA GLY A 118 -4.71 10.88 -8.66
C GLY A 118 -4.01 11.28 -7.36
N ILE A 119 -4.80 11.45 -6.32
CA ILE A 119 -4.39 11.67 -4.94
C ILE A 119 -5.17 10.69 -4.08
N VAL A 120 -4.51 10.08 -3.10
CA VAL A 120 -5.15 9.23 -2.08
C VAL A 120 -4.66 9.70 -0.71
N ASP A 121 -5.59 10.16 0.12
CA ASP A 121 -5.30 10.63 1.48
C ASP A 121 -5.95 9.70 2.49
N PHE A 122 -5.16 9.21 3.44
CA PHE A 122 -5.60 8.39 4.57
C PHE A 122 -5.69 9.20 5.85
N PHE A 123 -6.65 8.84 6.71
CA PHE A 123 -6.91 9.49 7.98
C PHE A 123 -7.13 8.45 9.09
N THR A 124 -6.55 8.70 10.25
CA THR A 124 -6.85 7.94 11.47
C THR A 124 -7.94 8.62 12.27
N GLY A 125 -9.03 7.90 12.53
CA GLY A 125 -10.14 8.32 13.39
C GLY A 125 -10.04 7.76 14.81
N PHE A 126 -10.44 8.56 15.80
CA PHE A 126 -10.49 8.19 17.21
C PHE A 126 -11.73 8.78 17.90
N GLY A 127 -12.30 8.07 18.88
CA GLY A 127 -13.44 8.58 19.64
C GLY A 127 -14.60 8.96 18.73
N ALA A 128 -14.96 10.25 18.69
CA ALA A 128 -16.07 10.75 17.87
C ALA A 128 -15.79 10.75 16.36
N THR A 129 -14.53 10.67 15.91
CA THR A 129 -14.15 10.60 14.49
C THR A 129 -13.88 9.18 14.01
N LYS A 130 -14.15 8.18 14.86
CA LYS A 130 -14.20 6.76 14.49
C LYS A 130 -15.64 6.42 14.11
N ASP A 131 -16.11 7.02 13.04
CA ASP A 131 -17.53 7.12 12.70
C ASP A 131 -17.79 6.92 11.20
N PHE A 132 -16.86 6.27 10.47
CA PHE A 132 -17.05 6.05 9.04
C PHE A 132 -18.40 5.39 8.76
N ALA A 133 -19.20 6.09 7.95
CA ALA A 133 -20.50 5.62 7.55
C ALA A 133 -20.83 6.15 6.15
N ALA A 134 -21.40 5.30 5.31
CA ALA A 134 -21.82 5.66 3.96
C ALA A 134 -23.34 5.51 3.73
N PRO A 135 -24.22 6.13 4.56
CA PRO A 135 -25.66 6.12 4.29
C PRO A 135 -26.02 7.00 3.09
N ASN A 136 -25.16 7.97 2.74
CA ASN A 136 -25.22 8.82 1.56
C ASN A 136 -23.81 9.36 1.25
N VAL A 137 -23.60 9.86 0.03
CA VAL A 137 -22.32 10.42 -0.44
C VAL A 137 -21.76 11.52 0.48
N ALA A 138 -22.59 12.46 0.93
CA ALA A 138 -22.12 13.59 1.73
C ALA A 138 -21.59 13.16 3.11
N THR A 139 -22.30 12.26 3.78
CA THR A 139 -21.86 11.68 5.06
C THR A 139 -20.59 10.85 4.88
N ALA A 140 -20.50 10.07 3.80
CA ALA A 140 -19.32 9.24 3.51
C ALA A 140 -18.07 10.10 3.32
N LEU A 141 -18.14 11.17 2.53
CA LEU A 141 -17.02 12.09 2.30
C LEU A 141 -16.56 12.80 3.58
N LEU A 142 -17.52 13.21 4.41
CA LEU A 142 -17.23 13.91 5.66
C LEU A 142 -16.56 12.98 6.68
N THR A 143 -17.13 11.80 6.90
CA THR A 143 -16.61 10.83 7.89
C THR A 143 -15.33 10.13 7.42
N ALA A 144 -15.09 10.00 6.12
CA ALA A 144 -13.83 9.47 5.59
C ALA A 144 -12.62 10.40 5.79
N SER A 145 -12.83 11.68 6.15
CA SER A 145 -11.76 12.69 6.19
C SER A 145 -11.77 13.59 7.43
N ASN A 146 -12.62 13.31 8.41
CA ASN A 146 -12.72 14.06 9.68
C ASN A 146 -11.61 13.68 10.70
N GLY A 147 -10.77 12.70 10.39
CA GLY A 147 -9.70 12.21 11.24
C GLY A 147 -8.39 12.99 11.11
N THR A 148 -7.34 12.47 11.75
CA THR A 148 -5.97 13.02 11.64
C THR A 148 -5.28 12.46 10.40
N PRO A 149 -4.63 13.27 9.54
CA PRO A 149 -3.88 12.77 8.39
C PRO A 149 -2.85 11.71 8.77
N PHE A 150 -2.89 10.58 8.06
CA PHE A 150 -2.04 9.41 8.33
C PHE A 150 -1.06 9.16 7.19
N LEU A 151 -1.52 9.09 5.95
CA LEU A 151 -0.69 8.79 4.79
C LEU A 151 -1.19 9.60 3.59
N ASN A 152 -0.29 10.28 2.88
CA ASN A 152 -0.60 11.03 1.66
C ASN A 152 0.10 10.37 0.47
N LEU A 153 -0.68 10.05 -0.55
CA LEU A 153 -0.20 9.38 -1.75
C LEU A 153 -0.64 10.14 -3.01
N VAL A 154 0.15 9.99 -4.07
CA VAL A 154 -0.16 10.43 -5.43
C VAL A 154 -0.06 9.25 -6.39
N GLY A 155 -0.74 9.34 -7.54
CA GLY A 155 -0.65 8.33 -8.58
C GLY A 155 0.77 8.18 -9.13
N GLY A 156 1.30 6.95 -9.06
CA GLY A 156 2.59 6.55 -9.62
C GLY A 156 2.45 6.03 -11.05
N SER A 157 3.47 6.24 -11.87
CA SER A 157 3.43 5.90 -13.30
C SER A 157 3.29 4.40 -13.58
N THR A 158 2.33 4.02 -14.42
CA THR A 158 2.19 2.65 -14.94
C THR A 158 3.07 2.36 -16.16
N GLY A 159 3.79 3.37 -16.67
CA GLY A 159 4.54 3.31 -17.93
C GLY A 159 3.68 3.38 -19.20
N VAL A 160 2.36 3.38 -19.08
CA VAL A 160 1.42 3.60 -20.20
C VAL A 160 1.21 5.10 -20.40
N PHE A 161 1.15 5.57 -21.64
CA PHE A 161 0.95 6.98 -21.95
C PHE A 161 -0.53 7.37 -21.97
N CYS A 162 -0.87 8.46 -21.29
CA CYS A 162 -2.21 9.06 -21.19
C CYS A 162 -2.24 10.35 -22.02
N PRO A 163 -2.76 10.31 -23.27
CA PRO A 163 -2.65 11.43 -24.21
C PRO A 163 -3.45 12.66 -23.81
N LEU A 164 -4.57 12.52 -23.09
CA LEU A 164 -5.37 13.67 -22.67
C LEU A 164 -4.59 14.58 -21.73
N ALA A 165 -3.84 13.99 -20.80
CA ALA A 165 -3.02 14.72 -19.84
C ALA A 165 -1.57 14.96 -20.31
N GLY A 166 -1.14 14.30 -21.38
CA GLY A 166 0.24 14.42 -21.89
C GLY A 166 1.30 13.83 -20.96
N VAL A 167 0.91 12.91 -20.08
CA VAL A 167 1.77 12.26 -19.07
C VAL A 167 1.54 10.76 -19.08
N ASN A 168 2.31 10.01 -18.29
CA ASN A 168 2.01 8.60 -18.09
C ASN A 168 0.78 8.42 -17.20
N CYS A 169 -0.04 7.43 -17.54
CA CYS A 169 -1.16 6.97 -16.75
C CYS A 169 -0.70 6.45 -15.39
N THR A 170 -1.54 6.64 -14.38
CA THR A 170 -1.28 6.26 -12.99
C THR A 170 -2.18 5.15 -12.49
N LEU A 171 -3.33 4.96 -13.15
CA LEU A 171 -4.27 3.88 -12.89
C LEU A 171 -4.79 3.33 -14.22
N GLN A 172 -4.96 2.03 -14.28
CA GLN A 172 -5.58 1.33 -15.40
C GLN A 172 -6.74 0.50 -14.86
N SER A 173 -7.93 0.70 -15.40
CA SER A 173 -9.09 -0.10 -15.08
C SER A 173 -9.65 -0.79 -16.31
N SER A 174 -10.37 -1.89 -16.07
CA SER A 174 -11.02 -2.68 -17.09
C SER A 174 -12.36 -3.16 -16.60
N VAL A 175 -13.43 -2.79 -17.31
CA VAL A 175 -14.77 -3.36 -17.13
C VAL A 175 -14.81 -4.68 -17.88
N LEU A 176 -14.81 -5.78 -17.11
CA LEU A 176 -14.75 -7.14 -17.61
C LEU A 176 -16.11 -7.64 -18.09
N SER A 177 -17.20 -7.12 -17.51
CA SER A 177 -18.56 -7.45 -17.92
C SER A 177 -19.54 -6.28 -17.71
N GLY A 178 -20.59 -6.24 -18.51
CA GLY A 178 -21.59 -5.17 -18.49
C GLY A 178 -21.23 -4.01 -19.43
N THR A 179 -21.64 -2.80 -19.04
CA THR A 179 -21.40 -1.56 -19.79
C THR A 179 -20.83 -0.50 -18.84
N LEU A 180 -20.35 0.62 -19.39
CA LEU A 180 -19.91 1.75 -18.56
C LEU A 180 -21.02 2.31 -17.67
N GLN A 181 -22.29 2.16 -18.05
CA GLN A 181 -23.45 2.64 -17.28
C GLN A 181 -23.99 1.60 -16.28
N SER A 182 -23.59 0.34 -16.43
CA SER A 182 -24.01 -0.77 -15.56
C SER A 182 -22.91 -1.81 -15.58
N ILE A 183 -21.97 -1.62 -14.66
CA ILE A 183 -20.76 -2.43 -14.55
C ILE A 183 -21.12 -3.71 -13.81
N GLY A 184 -21.00 -4.85 -14.49
CA GLY A 184 -21.22 -6.16 -13.89
C GLY A 184 -20.01 -6.65 -13.11
N SER A 185 -18.81 -6.37 -13.63
CA SER A 185 -17.55 -6.57 -12.93
C SER A 185 -16.44 -5.75 -13.58
N GLY A 186 -15.55 -5.22 -12.75
CA GLY A 186 -14.37 -4.51 -13.18
C GLY A 186 -13.19 -4.73 -12.24
N VAL A 187 -12.00 -4.44 -12.77
CA VAL A 187 -10.73 -4.52 -12.04
C VAL A 187 -9.91 -3.27 -12.31
N GLY A 188 -9.09 -2.87 -11.34
CA GLY A 188 -8.17 -1.76 -11.45
C GLY A 188 -6.79 -2.14 -10.96
N ASN A 189 -5.75 -1.59 -11.59
CA ASN A 189 -4.37 -1.72 -11.14
C ASN A 189 -3.62 -0.42 -11.33
N GLY A 190 -2.71 -0.10 -10.42
CA GLY A 190 -1.91 1.11 -10.50
C GLY A 190 -0.76 1.09 -9.50
N PHE A 191 -0.03 2.18 -9.48
CA PHE A 191 0.99 2.42 -8.47
C PHE A 191 0.67 3.72 -7.73
N LEU A 192 1.13 3.81 -6.48
CA LEU A 192 1.01 5.01 -5.67
C LEU A 192 2.37 5.31 -5.04
N ASP A 193 2.68 6.59 -4.98
CA ASP A 193 3.91 7.14 -4.42
C ASP A 193 3.57 8.05 -3.25
N VAL A 194 4.34 7.96 -2.16
CA VAL A 194 4.19 8.86 -1.02
C VAL A 194 4.57 10.27 -1.44
N THR A 195 3.73 11.23 -1.04
CA THR A 195 4.01 12.66 -1.28
C THR A 195 4.32 13.37 0.02
N ALA A 196 5.05 14.48 -0.09
CA ALA A 196 5.27 15.38 1.04
C ALA A 196 3.91 15.94 1.52
N GLY A 197 3.57 15.67 2.77
CA GLY A 197 2.27 16.03 3.34
C GLY A 197 2.23 15.83 4.86
N PRO A 198 1.10 16.15 5.50
CA PRO A 198 0.95 16.07 6.96
C PRO A 198 0.85 14.65 7.51
N GLY A 199 0.82 13.61 6.66
CA GLY A 199 0.68 12.21 7.05
C GLY A 199 1.80 11.73 7.97
N ALA A 200 1.41 11.30 9.18
CA ALA A 200 2.34 10.79 10.19
C ALA A 200 3.12 9.54 9.74
N ALA A 201 2.57 8.75 8.82
CA ALA A 201 3.16 7.52 8.30
C ALA A 201 3.88 7.70 6.95
N ASN A 202 3.92 8.92 6.38
CA ASN A 202 4.55 9.18 5.07
C ASN A 202 5.98 8.60 5.00
N ALA A 203 6.85 8.96 5.96
CA ALA A 203 8.24 8.48 5.99
C ALA A 203 8.37 6.95 6.16
N ALA A 204 7.36 6.29 6.73
CA ALA A 204 7.38 4.85 6.89
C ALA A 204 6.94 4.12 5.61
N PHE A 205 6.15 4.77 4.76
CA PHE A 205 5.66 4.22 3.49
C PHE A 205 6.46 4.69 2.26
N ASP A 206 7.33 5.70 2.40
CA ASP A 206 8.25 6.15 1.35
C ASP A 206 9.46 5.20 1.29
N THR A 207 9.35 4.20 0.42
CA THR A 207 10.28 3.08 0.28
C THR A 207 10.99 3.06 -1.06
N ASN A 208 10.36 3.61 -2.10
CA ASN A 208 10.76 3.54 -3.51
C ASN A 208 11.20 2.12 -3.93
N SER A 209 10.53 1.09 -3.39
CA SER A 209 11.01 -0.30 -3.42
C SER A 209 10.34 -1.18 -4.48
N LEU A 210 9.25 -0.70 -5.09
CA LEU A 210 8.60 -1.36 -6.22
C LEU A 210 9.25 -0.96 -7.56
N PRO A 211 9.04 -1.73 -8.64
CA PRO A 211 9.49 -1.36 -9.98
C PRO A 211 9.05 0.05 -10.35
N GLY A 212 9.92 0.83 -11.00
CA GLY A 212 9.65 2.24 -11.28
C GLY A 212 9.94 3.19 -10.11
N GLY A 213 10.36 2.67 -8.95
CA GLY A 213 10.60 3.45 -7.75
C GLY A 213 9.33 3.74 -6.97
N HIS A 214 8.28 2.94 -7.13
CA HIS A 214 7.00 3.17 -6.45
C HIS A 214 6.97 2.66 -5.01
N ASP A 215 6.02 3.16 -4.24
CA ASP A 215 5.86 2.79 -2.82
C ASP A 215 4.83 1.70 -2.59
N LEU A 216 3.70 1.81 -3.30
CA LEU A 216 2.55 0.92 -3.15
C LEU A 216 2.04 0.47 -4.51
N ALA A 217 1.73 -0.83 -4.61
CA ALA A 217 1.00 -1.40 -5.73
C ALA A 217 -0.49 -1.47 -5.37
N LEU A 218 -1.32 -0.96 -6.26
CA LEU A 218 -2.77 -0.93 -6.14
C LEU A 218 -3.39 -2.03 -6.99
N SER A 219 -4.32 -2.79 -6.41
CA SER A 219 -5.22 -3.68 -7.15
C SER A 219 -6.63 -3.58 -6.57
N SER A 220 -7.62 -3.34 -7.42
CA SER A 220 -9.03 -3.20 -7.05
C SER A 220 -9.94 -4.14 -7.84
N SER A 221 -11.10 -4.42 -7.26
CA SER A 221 -12.24 -5.02 -7.96
C SER A 221 -13.50 -4.25 -7.61
N PHE A 222 -14.39 -4.05 -8.59
CA PHE A 222 -15.54 -3.17 -8.43
C PHE A 222 -16.71 -3.58 -9.30
N ASP A 223 -17.93 -3.19 -8.89
CA ASP A 223 -19.15 -3.39 -9.64
C ASP A 223 -20.24 -2.36 -9.25
N SER A 224 -21.29 -2.26 -10.06
CA SER A 224 -22.43 -1.34 -9.82
C SER A 224 -23.58 -1.96 -9.01
N LEU A 225 -23.61 -3.28 -8.85
CA LEU A 225 -24.69 -4.00 -8.16
C LEU A 225 -24.53 -3.96 -6.64
N SER A 226 -23.29 -3.88 -6.18
CA SER A 226 -22.87 -3.75 -4.78
C SER A 226 -22.84 -2.29 -4.33
N ALA A 227 -23.13 -1.35 -5.24
CA ALA A 227 -23.15 0.08 -4.94
C ALA A 227 -24.25 0.41 -3.92
N ASN A 228 -23.89 1.22 -2.92
CA ASN A 228 -24.78 1.67 -1.86
C ASN A 228 -24.44 3.12 -1.49
N GLY A 229 -25.26 3.77 -0.67
CA GLY A 229 -25.01 5.13 -0.20
C GLY A 229 -25.10 6.19 -1.29
N GLY A 230 -25.75 5.88 -2.42
CA GLY A 230 -25.89 6.79 -3.56
C GLY A 230 -24.65 6.90 -4.47
N PHE A 231 -23.62 6.09 -4.23
CA PHE A 231 -22.47 6.00 -5.14
C PHE A 231 -22.81 5.18 -6.39
N ALA A 232 -22.10 5.44 -7.48
CA ALA A 232 -22.25 4.71 -8.74
C ALA A 232 -21.70 3.29 -8.67
N VAL A 233 -20.58 3.11 -7.94
CA VAL A 233 -19.79 1.88 -7.93
C VAL A 233 -19.32 1.60 -6.51
N SER A 234 -19.25 0.31 -6.17
CA SER A 234 -18.64 -0.17 -4.93
C SER A 234 -17.67 -1.30 -5.23
N GLY A 235 -16.72 -1.54 -4.32
CA GLY A 235 -15.70 -2.54 -4.54
C GLY A 235 -14.81 -2.82 -3.35
N SER A 236 -13.70 -3.48 -3.66
CA SER A 236 -12.61 -3.79 -2.74
C SER A 236 -11.27 -3.37 -3.34
N LEU A 237 -10.30 -3.13 -2.47
CA LEU A 237 -8.98 -2.67 -2.81
C LEU A 237 -7.91 -3.37 -1.95
N ALA A 238 -6.79 -3.68 -2.57
CA ALA A 238 -5.58 -4.11 -1.89
C ALA A 238 -4.44 -3.17 -2.24
N LEU A 239 -3.80 -2.59 -1.22
CA LEU A 239 -2.57 -1.82 -1.38
C LEU A 239 -1.42 -2.61 -0.80
N LYS A 240 -0.50 -3.03 -1.67
CA LYS A 240 0.64 -3.85 -1.30
C LYS A 240 1.91 -3.02 -1.27
N ARG A 241 2.60 -3.05 -0.14
CA ARG A 241 3.94 -2.50 0.04
C ARG A 241 4.99 -3.55 -0.32
N ALA A 242 6.16 -3.13 -0.82
CA ALA A 242 7.26 -4.08 -1.03
C ALA A 242 7.95 -4.46 0.30
N ASP A 243 8.62 -5.62 0.27
CA ASP A 243 9.52 -6.04 1.33
C ASP A 243 10.81 -5.21 1.24
N ILE A 244 10.99 -4.26 2.17
CA ILE A 244 12.26 -3.57 2.38
C ILE A 244 13.13 -4.45 3.30
N PRO A 245 14.33 -4.86 2.87
CA PRO A 245 15.29 -5.51 3.76
C PRO A 245 15.61 -4.58 4.94
N GLU A 246 15.39 -5.06 6.16
CA GLU A 246 15.58 -4.21 7.35
C GLU A 246 17.02 -3.66 7.45
N PRO A 247 17.19 -2.40 7.90
CA PRO A 247 18.51 -1.78 8.10
C PRO A 247 19.43 -2.57 9.04
N SER A 248 18.85 -3.33 9.98
CA SER A 248 19.55 -4.19 10.94
C SER A 248 20.40 -5.27 10.25
N THR A 249 19.96 -5.79 9.10
CA THR A 249 20.67 -6.84 8.36
C THR A 249 21.95 -6.30 7.72
N ILE A 250 21.91 -5.06 7.20
CA ILE A 250 23.09 -4.38 6.65
C ILE A 250 24.05 -3.98 7.79
N ALA A 251 23.52 -3.50 8.91
CA ALA A 251 24.33 -3.16 10.08
C ALA A 251 25.01 -4.41 10.68
N LEU A 252 24.31 -5.55 10.79
CA LEU A 252 24.86 -6.82 11.26
C LEU A 252 25.85 -7.43 10.28
N LEU A 253 25.60 -7.33 8.97
CA LEU A 253 26.57 -7.73 7.95
C LEU A 253 27.82 -6.86 8.01
N GLY A 254 27.67 -5.54 8.16
CA GLY A 254 28.77 -4.58 8.30
C GLY A 254 29.57 -4.80 9.58
N LEU A 255 28.91 -5.01 10.72
CA LEU A 255 29.54 -5.37 11.99
C LEU A 255 30.20 -6.75 11.93
N GLY A 256 29.59 -7.72 11.27
CA GLY A 256 30.14 -9.05 11.04
C GLY A 256 31.42 -9.00 10.19
N LEU A 257 31.43 -8.19 9.14
CA LEU A 257 32.61 -7.96 8.29
C LEU A 257 33.71 -7.18 9.04
N LEU A 258 33.36 -6.19 9.86
CA LEU A 258 34.29 -5.47 10.73
C LEU A 258 34.92 -6.41 11.78
N ALA A 259 34.12 -7.26 12.41
CA ALA A 259 34.59 -8.25 13.38
C ALA A 259 35.49 -9.30 12.71
N ALA A 260 35.13 -9.79 11.52
CA ALA A 260 35.95 -10.72 10.73
C ALA A 260 37.26 -10.07 10.25
N GLY A 261 37.20 -8.82 9.78
CA GLY A 261 38.36 -8.02 9.36
C GLY A 261 39.34 -7.77 10.51
N ALA A 262 38.84 -7.36 11.68
CA ALA A 262 39.65 -7.18 12.88
C ALA A 262 40.28 -8.50 13.38
N SER A 263 39.54 -9.61 13.27
CA SER A 263 40.01 -10.94 13.64
C SER A 263 41.09 -11.48 12.69
N SER A 264 40.97 -11.21 11.38
CA SER A 264 41.97 -11.60 10.38
C SER A 264 43.32 -10.87 10.58
N ARG A 265 43.28 -9.62 11.05
CA ARG A 265 44.47 -8.81 11.30
C ARG A 265 45.24 -9.27 12.54
N ARG A 266 44.55 -9.77 13.58
CA ARG A 266 45.19 -10.41 14.75
C ARG A 266 45.92 -11.70 14.42
N ARG A 267 45.47 -12.47 13.42
CA ARG A 267 46.13 -13.73 13.00
C ARG A 267 47.40 -13.53 12.16
N ARG A 268 47.68 -12.33 11.65
CA ARG A 268 48.93 -12.01 10.94
C ARG A 268 50.00 -11.37 11.83
N ALA A 269 49.64 -10.98 13.05
CA ALA A 269 50.54 -10.36 14.02
C ALA A 269 51.04 -11.33 15.11
N ALA A 270 50.74 -12.63 14.96
CA ALA A 270 51.22 -13.72 15.81
C ALA A 270 51.97 -14.75 14.96
#